data_AF-K1SQV7-F1
#
_entry.id   AF-K1SQV7-F1
#
_cell.length_a   1.000
_cell.length_b   1.000
_cell.length_c   1.000
_cell.angle_alpha   90.00
_cell.angle_beta   90.00
_cell.angle_gamma   90.00
#
_symmetry.space_group_name_H-M   'P 1'
#
loop_
_entity.id
_entity.type
_entity.pdbx_description
1 polymer ?
#
loop_
_entity_poly.entity_id
_entity_poly.type
_entity_poly.pdbx_seq_one_letter_code
_entity_poly.pdbx_strand_id
1 'polypeptide(L)' 'PHPSGEAWRQLLIISCIDNLLKGASGQAVHNMNLMFNLEETVGLRLKPSAF' A
#
# COMPACT_ATOMS: atom_id res chain seq x y z
N PRO A 1 -29.66 -4.27 16.57
CA PRO A 1 -30.54 -4.66 15.44
C PRO A 1 -30.88 -3.42 14.59
N HIS A 2 -30.77 -3.50 13.25
CA HIS A 2 -31.17 -2.40 12.37
C HIS A 2 -32.70 -2.22 12.44
N PRO A 3 -33.23 -0.99 12.51
CA PRO A 3 -34.68 -0.74 12.67
C PRO A 3 -35.55 -1.29 11.52
N SER A 4 -34.98 -1.63 10.36
CA SER A 4 -35.69 -2.30 9.23
C SER A 4 -35.71 -3.83 9.29
N GLY A 5 -35.11 -4.47 10.32
CA GLY A 5 -35.01 -5.93 10.40
C GLY A 5 -33.90 -6.56 9.56
N GLU A 6 -33.15 -5.78 8.78
CA GLU A 6 -31.98 -6.27 8.03
C GLU A 6 -30.72 -6.41 8.89
N ALA A 7 -29.87 -7.37 8.55
CA ALA A 7 -28.56 -7.52 9.18
C ALA A 7 -27.61 -6.41 8.70
N TRP A 8 -26.87 -5.80 9.63
CA TRP A 8 -25.82 -4.84 9.30
C TRP A 8 -24.74 -5.52 8.46
N ARG A 9 -24.60 -5.11 7.20
CA ARG A 9 -23.50 -5.53 6.33
C ARG A 9 -22.28 -4.67 6.65
N GLN A 10 -21.50 -5.07 7.64
CA GLN A 10 -20.23 -4.41 7.97
C GLN A 10 -19.10 -5.05 7.18
N LEU A 11 -18.37 -4.23 6.40
CA LEU A 11 -17.14 -4.62 5.73
C LEU A 11 -15.97 -3.94 6.43
N LEU A 12 -15.09 -4.73 7.03
CA LEU A 12 -13.84 -4.26 7.64
C LEU A 12 -12.68 -4.53 6.68
N ILE A 13 -11.98 -3.48 6.25
CA ILE A 13 -10.76 -3.57 5.45
C ILE A 13 -9.59 -3.09 6.31
N ILE A 14 -8.59 -3.94 6.49
CA ILE A 14 -7.38 -3.64 7.27
C ILE A 14 -6.19 -3.60 6.30
N SER A 15 -5.40 -2.53 6.35
CA SER A 15 -4.15 -2.39 5.59
C SER A 15 -3.03 -2.01 6.55
N CYS A 16 -1.95 -2.81 6.57
CA CYS A 16 -0.74 -2.53 7.32
C CYS A 16 0.38 -2.21 6.33
N ILE A 17 0.89 -0.97 6.38
CA ILE A 17 2.02 -0.53 5.56
C ILE A 17 3.10 0.07 6.45
N ASP A 18 4.35 -0.11 6.06
CA ASP A 18 5.49 0.63 6.60
C ASP A 18 5.40 2.07 6.10
N ASN A 19 5.29 3.04 7.01
CA ASN A 19 5.14 4.46 6.69
C ASN A 19 6.40 5.10 6.10
N LEU A 20 7.56 4.44 6.18
CA LEU A 20 8.84 4.94 5.70
C LEU A 20 9.37 4.15 4.48
N LEU A 21 9.01 2.87 4.33
CA LEU A 21 9.35 2.04 3.15
C LEU A 21 8.23 1.99 2.09
N LYS A 22 6.95 1.88 2.49
CA LYS A 22 5.78 1.97 1.59
C LYS A 22 5.05 3.32 1.68
N GLY A 23 5.44 4.17 2.63
CA GLY A 23 5.01 5.57 2.69
C GLY A 23 5.98 6.48 1.93
N ALA A 24 5.38 7.44 1.21
CA ALA A 24 5.99 8.52 0.45
C ALA A 24 7.11 8.15 -0.54
N SER A 25 8.30 7.78 -0.09
CA SER A 25 9.51 7.65 -0.91
C SER A 25 9.45 6.49 -1.93
N GLY A 26 8.98 5.30 -1.51
CA GLY A 26 8.83 4.15 -2.39
C GLY A 26 7.82 4.37 -3.52
N GLN A 27 6.71 5.08 -3.23
CA GLN A 27 5.73 5.48 -4.25
C GLN A 27 6.24 6.61 -5.15
N ALA A 28 7.02 7.55 -4.60
CA ALA A 28 7.66 8.60 -5.40
C ALA A 28 8.66 8.02 -6.41
N VAL A 29 9.49 7.06 -6.00
CA VAL A 29 10.45 6.37 -6.88
C VAL A 29 9.72 5.51 -7.91
N HIS A 30 8.64 4.83 -7.53
CA HIS A 30 7.80 4.10 -8.47
C HIS A 30 7.21 4.99 -9.58
N ASN A 31 6.63 6.13 -9.20
CA ASN A 31 6.10 7.10 -10.15
C ASN A 31 7.20 7.71 -11.04
N MET A 32 8.39 7.96 -10.47
CA MET A 32 9.56 8.38 -11.23
C MET A 32 9.96 7.32 -12.26
N ASN A 33 10.02 6.03 -11.88
CA ASN A 33 10.35 4.96 -12.81
C ASN A 33 9.39 4.95 -14.01
N LEU A 34 8.08 5.11 -13.78
CA LEU A 34 7.08 5.23 -14.86
C LEU A 34 7.32 6.49 -15.73
N MET A 35 7.56 7.65 -15.12
CA MET A 35 7.82 8.92 -15.84
C MET A 35 9.05 8.87 -16.75
N PHE A 36 10.08 8.12 -16.35
CA PHE A 36 11.35 8.00 -17.09
C PHE A 36 11.46 6.69 -17.89
N ASN A 37 10.36 5.93 -18.01
CA ASN A 37 10.31 4.68 -18.76
C ASN A 37 11.35 3.63 -18.30
N LEU A 38 11.60 3.59 -16.99
CA LEU A 38 12.42 2.59 -16.30
C LEU A 38 11.54 1.40 -15.87
N GLU A 39 12.15 0.25 -15.58
CA GLU A 39 11.43 -0.87 -14.96
C GLU A 39 10.87 -0.42 -13.59
N GLU A 40 9.58 -0.62 -13.40
CA GLU A 40 8.80 -0.16 -12.24
C GLU A 40 9.42 -0.54 -10.87
N THR A 41 10.12 -1.67 -10.81
CA THR A 41 10.72 -2.20 -9.57
C THR A 41 12.16 -1.76 -9.30
N VAL A 42 12.77 -0.98 -10.21
CA VAL A 42 14.15 -0.51 -10.07
C VAL A 42 14.29 0.35 -8.81
N GLY A 43 15.26 0.02 -7.96
CA GLY A 43 15.50 0.72 -6.69
C GLY A 43 14.50 0.42 -5.56
N LEU A 44 13.48 -0.41 -5.81
CA LEU A 44 12.42 -0.73 -4.83
C LEU A 44 12.54 -2.14 -4.23
N ARG A 45 13.57 -2.91 -4.60
CA ARG A 45 13.85 -4.25 -4.06
C ARG A 45 14.58 -4.14 -2.73
N LEU A 46 13.97 -3.49 -1.75
CA LEU A 46 14.47 -3.48 -0.38
C LEU A 46 14.28 -4.89 0.19
N LYS A 47 15.38 -5.60 0.44
CA LYS A 47 15.33 -6.81 1.28
C LYS A 47 14.93 -6.37 2.69
N PRO A 48 14.03 -7.08 3.39
CA PRO A 48 13.86 -6.85 4.81
C PRO A 48 15.22 -7.06 5.48
N SER A 49 15.77 -6.01 6.10
CA SER A 49 16.84 -6.17 7.07
C SER A 49 16.20 -6.90 8.25
N ALA A 50 16.57 -8.16 8.46
CA ALA A 50 16.05 -8.95 9.56
C ALA A 50 16.26 -8.20 10.89
N PHE A 51 15.18 -8.05 11.65
CA PHE A 51 15.19 -7.92 13.10
C PHE A 51 14.15 -8.90 13.64
#